data_AF-A0A1Y0BDE5-F1
#
_entry.id   AF-A0A1Y0BDE5-F1
#
_cell.length_a   1.000
_cell.length_b   1.000
_cell.length_c   1.000
_cell.angle_alpha   90.00
_cell.angle_beta   90.00
_cell.angle_gamma   90.00
#
_symmetry.space_group_name_H-M   'P 1'
#
loop_
_entity.id
_entity.type
_entity.pdbx_description
1 polymer ?
#
loop_
_entity_poly.entity_id
_entity_poly.type
_entity_poly.pdbx_seq_one_letter_code
_entity_poly.pdbx_strand_id
1 'polypeptide(L)'
;MIGIDKQIKGLSDVLGTSQFPLLSLQVFDTWLTNWKRSDDLVEVLGFGAPRREHTTYITALFTLDYMHSTVNPSVAAVLDSGNADVALIPALDLKFGNHWRVHSDMDLFFVHRQKNVKSFGGTLLNEDFFSASAEDSTHLLGTFANNSQFNLRVTYQF
;
A
#
# COMPACT_ATOMS: atom_id res chain seq x y z
N MET A 1 -3.69 4.70 -16.28
CA MET A 1 -4.38 3.81 -15.32
C MET A 1 -5.40 3.00 -16.09
N ILE A 2 -5.44 1.69 -15.87
CA ILE A 2 -6.51 0.80 -16.34
C ILE A 2 -7.05 0.07 -15.11
N GLY A 3 -8.36 -0.12 -15.02
CA GLY A 3 -8.96 -0.79 -13.88
C GLY A 3 -10.24 -1.53 -14.26
N ILE A 4 -10.62 -2.46 -13.39
CA ILE A 4 -11.83 -3.26 -13.52
C ILE A 4 -12.50 -3.41 -12.16
N ASP A 5 -13.80 -3.15 -12.12
CA ASP A 5 -14.65 -3.33 -10.95
C ASP A 5 -15.73 -4.34 -11.29
N LYS A 6 -15.80 -5.44 -10.52
CA LYS A 6 -16.75 -6.53 -10.76
C LYS A 6 -17.33 -7.07 -9.47
N GLN A 7 -18.65 -7.16 -9.46
CA GLN A 7 -19.37 -8.02 -8.53
C GLN A 7 -19.27 -9.47 -9.00
N ILE A 8 -18.74 -10.36 -8.16
CA ILE A 8 -18.54 -11.77 -8.48
C ILE A 8 -19.81 -12.54 -8.14
N LYS A 9 -20.66 -12.75 -9.15
CA LYS A 9 -21.89 -13.54 -9.04
C LYS A 9 -21.57 -14.99 -8.70
N GLY A 10 -22.40 -15.61 -7.87
CA GLY A 10 -22.26 -17.01 -7.44
C GLY A 10 -21.23 -17.25 -6.32
N LEU A 11 -20.29 -16.33 -6.13
CA LEU A 11 -19.35 -16.41 -5.00
C LEU A 11 -20.05 -16.16 -3.66
N SER A 12 -21.17 -15.44 -3.67
CA SER A 12 -22.01 -15.22 -2.48
C SER A 12 -22.53 -16.52 -1.88
N ASP A 13 -22.89 -17.49 -2.72
CA ASP A 13 -23.45 -18.77 -2.25
C ASP A 13 -22.35 -19.64 -1.62
N VAL A 14 -21.11 -19.48 -2.08
CA VAL A 14 -19.93 -20.19 -1.56
C VAL A 14 -19.44 -19.57 -0.25
N LEU A 15 -19.38 -18.24 -0.20
CA LEU A 15 -18.84 -17.50 0.94
C LEU A 15 -19.89 -17.13 2.00
N GLY A 16 -21.18 -17.32 1.71
CA GLY A 16 -22.30 -17.00 2.60
C GLY A 16 -22.55 -15.49 2.76
N THR A 17 -22.18 -14.66 1.78
CA THR A 17 -22.35 -13.21 1.86
C THR A 17 -23.80 -12.79 1.60
N SER A 18 -24.24 -11.70 2.22
CA SER A 18 -25.57 -11.10 2.02
C SER A 18 -25.71 -10.40 0.67
N GLN A 19 -24.60 -10.04 0.02
CA GLN A 19 -24.55 -9.43 -1.31
C GLN A 19 -23.41 -10.04 -2.15
N PHE A 20 -23.39 -9.79 -3.46
CA PHE A 20 -22.28 -10.24 -4.31
C PHE A 20 -20.97 -9.55 -3.90
N PRO A 21 -19.89 -10.31 -3.60
CA PRO A 21 -18.58 -9.74 -3.31
C PRO A 21 -18.11 -8.83 -4.44
N LEU A 22 -17.48 -7.71 -4.09
CA LEU A 22 -16.88 -6.79 -5.06
C LEU A 22 -15.37 -7.01 -5.11
N LEU A 23 -14.86 -7.22 -6.33
CA LEU A 23 -13.45 -7.19 -6.66
C LEU A 23 -13.16 -5.96 -7.51
N SER A 24 -12.24 -5.12 -7.06
CA SER A 24 -11.65 -4.03 -7.83
C SER A 24 -10.17 -4.32 -8.06
N LEU A 25 -9.71 -4.22 -9.30
CA LEU A 25 -8.29 -4.32 -9.67
C LEU A 25 -7.91 -3.10 -10.49
N GLN A 26 -6.80 -2.46 -10.17
CA GLN A 26 -6.30 -1.32 -10.92
C GLN A 26 -4.80 -1.45 -11.18
N VAL A 27 -4.36 -0.98 -12.33
CA VAL A 27 -2.95 -0.90 -12.72
C VAL A 27 -2.63 0.54 -13.04
N PHE A 28 -1.68 1.09 -12.29
CA PHE A 28 -1.09 2.40 -12.48
C PHE A 28 0.30 2.21 -13.06
N ASP A 29 0.63 2.92 -14.13
CA ASP A 29 1.98 3.00 -14.65
C ASP A 29 2.33 4.47 -14.82
N THR A 30 3.42 4.90 -14.18
CA THR A 30 4.02 6.21 -14.40
C THR A 30 5.18 6.04 -15.36
N TRP A 31 5.01 6.52 -16.58
CA TRP A 31 6.02 6.47 -17.63
C TRP A 31 6.77 7.80 -17.74
N LEU A 32 8.08 7.79 -17.50
CA LEU A 32 8.96 8.93 -17.77
C LEU A 32 9.44 8.86 -19.21
N THR A 33 8.89 9.73 -20.06
CA THR A 33 9.29 9.80 -21.47
C THR A 33 10.70 10.39 -21.61
N ASN A 34 11.47 9.85 -22.56
CA ASN A 34 12.88 10.21 -22.77
C ASN A 34 13.79 9.96 -21.56
N TRP A 35 13.44 8.99 -20.71
CA TRP A 35 14.23 8.65 -19.54
C TRP A 35 15.66 8.27 -19.92
N LYS A 36 16.64 8.91 -19.25
CA LYS A 36 18.03 8.50 -19.30
C LYS A 36 18.51 8.30 -17.87
N ARG A 37 19.20 7.18 -17.65
CA ARG A 37 19.85 6.89 -16.37
C ARG A 37 20.83 7.99 -15.91
N SER A 38 21.38 8.76 -16.84
CA SER A 38 22.29 9.88 -16.57
C SER A 38 21.61 11.10 -15.96
N ASP A 39 20.27 11.19 -16.00
CA ASP A 39 19.54 12.36 -15.53
C ASP A 39 19.43 12.42 -13.99
N ASP A 40 19.93 11.39 -13.31
CA ASP A 40 20.04 11.27 -11.84
C ASP A 40 18.77 11.64 -11.09
N LEU A 41 17.63 11.22 -11.65
CA LEU A 41 16.32 11.44 -11.06
C LEU A 41 16.10 10.44 -9.93
N VAL A 42 15.61 10.92 -8.80
CA VAL A 42 15.21 10.09 -7.66
C VAL A 42 13.71 9.86 -7.62
N GLU A 43 13.30 8.71 -7.08
CA GLU A 43 11.88 8.36 -6.95
C GLU A 43 11.17 9.04 -5.79
N VAL A 44 11.75 8.95 -4.60
CA VAL A 44 11.15 9.50 -3.38
C VAL A 44 12.09 10.58 -2.86
N LEU A 45 11.57 11.78 -2.62
CA LEU A 45 12.36 12.85 -2.01
C LEU A 45 12.92 12.38 -0.66
N GLY A 46 14.22 12.55 -0.46
CA GLY A 46 14.94 12.10 0.73
C GLY A 46 15.51 10.67 0.66
N PHE A 47 15.28 9.96 -0.45
CA PHE A 47 15.86 8.65 -0.76
C PHE A 47 16.55 8.73 -2.13
N GLY A 48 17.68 8.05 -2.29
CA GLY A 48 18.53 8.11 -3.49
C GLY A 48 18.23 7.01 -4.50
N ALA A 49 17.13 6.26 -4.33
CA ALA A 49 16.74 5.24 -5.29
C ALA A 49 16.46 5.88 -6.67
N PRO A 50 17.16 5.42 -7.73
CA PRO A 50 17.01 6.01 -9.05
C PRO A 50 15.61 5.77 -9.58
N ARG A 51 15.03 6.79 -10.19
CA ARG A 51 13.72 6.71 -10.83
C ARG A 51 13.78 5.71 -11.98
N ARG A 52 12.79 4.83 -12.06
CA ARG A 52 12.61 3.89 -13.17
C ARG A 52 11.88 4.57 -14.33
N GLU A 53 12.15 4.14 -15.57
CA GLU A 53 11.41 4.60 -16.75
C GLU A 53 9.91 4.33 -16.60
N HIS A 54 9.56 3.14 -16.13
CA HIS A 54 8.21 2.72 -15.78
C HIS A 54 8.14 2.39 -14.29
N THR A 55 7.21 3.04 -13.60
CA THR A 55 6.86 2.72 -12.21
C THR A 55 5.43 2.22 -12.18
N THR A 56 5.27 0.90 -12.06
CA THR A 56 3.98 0.22 -12.12
C THR A 56 3.54 -0.25 -10.75
N TYR A 57 2.33 0.17 -10.36
CA TYR A 57 1.63 -0.34 -9.19
C TYR A 57 0.37 -1.09 -9.60
N ILE A 58 0.17 -2.25 -9.01
CA ILE A 58 -1.07 -3.02 -9.13
C ILE A 58 -1.78 -2.93 -7.80
N THR A 59 -3.02 -2.46 -7.81
CA THR A 59 -3.88 -2.40 -6.62
C THR A 59 -5.02 -3.40 -6.76
N ALA A 60 -5.40 -3.99 -5.63
CA ALA A 60 -6.54 -4.87 -5.53
C ALA A 60 -7.35 -4.49 -4.29
N LEU A 61 -8.68 -4.56 -4.40
CA LEU A 61 -9.60 -4.47 -3.28
C LEU A 61 -10.63 -5.56 -3.43
N PHE A 62 -10.82 -6.33 -2.38
CA PHE A 62 -11.87 -7.33 -2.28
C PHE A 62 -12.71 -7.06 -1.05
N THR A 63 -14.02 -6.95 -1.23
CA THR A 63 -14.97 -6.62 -0.14
C THR A 63 -16.08 -7.66 -0.07
N LEU A 64 -16.46 -7.97 1.16
CA LEU A 64 -17.52 -8.91 1.49
C LEU A 64 -18.54 -8.20 2.37
N ASP A 65 -19.80 -8.63 2.26
CA ASP A 65 -20.91 -8.10 3.04
C ASP A 65 -21.64 -9.25 3.72
N TYR A 66 -21.73 -9.21 5.04
CA TYR A 66 -22.42 -10.20 5.85
C TYR A 66 -23.43 -9.52 6.77
N MET A 67 -24.47 -10.30 7.11
CA MET A 67 -25.49 -9.90 8.08
C MET A 67 -26.12 -8.55 7.72
N HIS A 68 -26.54 -8.38 6.46
CA HIS A 68 -27.13 -7.15 5.95
C HIS A 68 -26.24 -5.91 6.20
N SER A 69 -24.99 -5.99 5.75
CA SER A 69 -23.97 -4.94 5.93
C SER A 69 -23.59 -4.62 7.37
N THR A 70 -23.88 -5.51 8.33
CA THR A 70 -23.44 -5.38 9.72
C THR A 70 -21.98 -5.75 9.89
N VAL A 71 -21.50 -6.76 9.16
CA VAL A 71 -20.12 -7.26 9.20
C VAL A 71 -19.55 -7.19 7.80
N ASN A 72 -18.54 -6.34 7.58
CA ASN A 72 -18.04 -6.02 6.25
C ASN A 72 -16.52 -6.20 6.26
N PRO A 73 -16.00 -7.44 6.09
CA PRO A 73 -14.58 -7.65 5.94
C PRO A 73 -14.13 -7.23 4.55
N SER A 74 -12.92 -6.71 4.46
CA SER A 74 -12.28 -6.38 3.20
C SER A 74 -10.79 -6.65 3.26
N VAL A 75 -10.17 -6.73 2.08
CA VAL A 75 -8.73 -6.75 1.96
C VAL A 75 -8.34 -5.88 0.78
N ALA A 76 -7.43 -4.94 1.03
CA ALA A 76 -6.75 -4.19 -0.02
C ALA A 76 -5.31 -4.69 -0.16
N ALA A 77 -4.76 -4.61 -1.36
CA ALA A 77 -3.35 -4.91 -1.62
C ALA A 77 -2.79 -3.93 -2.64
N VAL A 78 -1.51 -3.59 -2.50
CA VAL A 78 -0.73 -2.81 -3.46
C VAL A 78 0.58 -3.56 -3.72
N LEU A 79 0.90 -3.78 -4.98
CA LEU A 79 2.14 -4.40 -5.43
C LEU A 79 2.92 -3.38 -6.26
N ASP A 80 4.17 -3.10 -5.87
CA ASP A 80 5.17 -2.49 -6.75
C ASP A 80 5.77 -3.59 -7.64
N SER A 81 5.45 -3.61 -8.93
CA SER A 81 5.89 -4.71 -9.80
C SER A 81 7.38 -4.69 -10.11
N GLY A 82 8.09 -3.57 -9.93
CA GLY A 82 9.52 -3.50 -10.23
C GLY A 82 10.40 -3.94 -9.06
N ASN A 83 9.93 -3.79 -7.82
CA ASN A 83 10.64 -4.29 -6.64
C ASN A 83 10.04 -5.57 -6.05
N ALA A 84 8.83 -5.94 -6.47
CA ALA A 84 8.00 -6.95 -5.82
C ALA A 84 7.69 -6.63 -4.34
N ASP A 85 7.65 -5.36 -3.97
CA ASP A 85 7.21 -4.92 -2.64
C ASP A 85 5.68 -4.97 -2.56
N VAL A 86 5.14 -5.43 -1.44
CA VAL A 86 3.70 -5.59 -1.24
C VAL A 86 3.24 -4.89 0.02
N ALA A 87 2.17 -4.11 -0.09
CA ALA A 87 1.34 -3.71 1.05
C ALA A 87 0.04 -4.53 1.03
N LEU A 88 -0.34 -5.12 2.17
CA LEU A 88 -1.56 -5.90 2.34
C LEU A 88 -2.33 -5.37 3.55
N ILE A 89 -3.61 -5.04 3.35
CA ILE A 89 -4.43 -4.33 4.31
C ILE A 89 -5.74 -5.10 4.50
N PRO A 90 -5.78 -6.16 5.33
CA PRO A 90 -7.05 -6.71 5.79
C PRO A 90 -7.73 -5.71 6.73
N ALA A 91 -9.04 -5.53 6.56
CA ALA A 91 -9.85 -4.65 7.37
C ALA A 91 -11.21 -5.28 7.70
N LEU A 92 -11.82 -4.79 8.77
CA LEU A 92 -13.14 -5.20 9.25
C LEU A 92 -13.94 -3.98 9.69
N ASP A 93 -15.10 -3.79 9.05
CA ASP A 93 -16.10 -2.80 9.44
C ASP A 93 -17.32 -3.46 10.08
N LEU A 94 -17.64 -3.02 11.31
CA LEU A 94 -18.80 -3.46 12.09
C LEU A 94 -19.77 -2.30 12.32
N LYS A 95 -21.06 -2.54 12.08
CA LYS A 95 -22.13 -1.56 12.26
C LYS A 95 -23.16 -2.04 13.27
N PHE A 96 -23.15 -1.50 14.48
CA PHE A 96 -24.10 -1.90 15.52
C PHE A 96 -25.23 -0.89 15.65
N GLY A 97 -26.43 -1.29 15.22
CA GLY A 97 -27.60 -0.42 15.17
C GLY A 97 -27.33 0.84 14.34
N ASN A 98 -27.98 1.94 14.73
CA ASN A 98 -27.92 3.17 13.94
C ASN A 98 -26.68 4.02 14.22
N HIS A 99 -26.03 3.84 15.38
CA HIS A 99 -25.04 4.82 15.87
C HIS A 99 -23.59 4.32 15.85
N TRP A 100 -23.35 3.07 16.26
CA TRP A 100 -21.99 2.61 16.49
C TRP A 100 -21.36 2.04 15.22
N ARG A 101 -20.15 2.48 14.93
CA ARG A 101 -19.28 1.97 13.86
C ARG A 101 -17.93 1.62 14.46
N VAL A 102 -17.44 0.42 14.18
CA VAL A 102 -16.09 -0.02 14.56
C VAL A 102 -15.37 -0.38 13.28
N HIS A 103 -14.21 0.23 13.06
CA HIS A 103 -13.31 -0.07 11.96
C HIS A 103 -11.99 -0.56 12.54
N SER A 104 -11.46 -1.65 12.01
CA SER A 104 -10.11 -2.09 12.32
C SER A 104 -9.40 -2.55 11.06
N ASP A 105 -8.13 -2.20 10.93
CA ASP A 105 -7.27 -2.57 9.80
C ASP A 105 -5.86 -2.91 10.26
N MET A 106 -5.14 -3.66 9.42
CA MET A 106 -3.72 -3.95 9.61
C MET A 106 -2.97 -3.58 8.35
N ASP A 107 -2.16 -2.53 8.39
CA ASP A 107 -1.26 -2.18 7.30
C ASP A 107 -0.01 -3.05 7.37
N LEU A 108 0.08 -4.09 6.54
CA LEU A 108 1.20 -5.02 6.51
C LEU A 108 2.11 -4.75 5.31
N PHE A 109 3.37 -4.44 5.56
CA PHE A 109 4.36 -4.15 4.50
C PHE A 109 5.39 -5.28 4.37
N PHE A 110 5.45 -5.88 3.19
CA PHE A 110 6.41 -6.91 2.80
C PHE A 110 7.35 -6.33 1.75
N VAL A 111 8.46 -5.78 2.24
CA VAL A 111 9.43 -5.03 1.42
C VAL A 111 10.70 -5.85 1.26
N HIS A 112 11.15 -6.03 0.01
CA HIS A 112 12.40 -6.73 -0.33
C HIS A 112 13.59 -5.76 -0.36
N ARG A 113 13.39 -4.54 -0.83
CA ARG A 113 14.41 -3.49 -0.88
C ARG A 113 14.13 -2.44 0.18
N GLN A 114 14.81 -2.58 1.31
CA GLN A 114 14.68 -1.68 2.44
C GLN A 114 16.04 -1.23 2.96
N LYS A 115 16.02 -0.03 3.53
CA LYS A 115 17.13 0.63 4.22
C LYS A 115 17.87 -0.29 5.21
N ASN A 116 19.19 -0.40 5.05
CA ASN A 116 20.10 -0.62 6.19
C ASN A 116 20.58 0.75 6.66
N VAL A 117 19.89 1.37 7.63
CA VAL A 117 20.42 2.62 8.22
C VAL A 117 21.67 2.24 9.00
N LYS A 118 22.85 2.56 8.49
CA LYS A 118 23.97 2.81 9.39
C LYS A 118 23.66 4.15 10.06
N SER A 119 23.52 4.10 11.38
CA SER A 119 23.31 5.26 12.25
C SER A 119 24.21 6.42 11.83
N PHE A 120 23.63 7.59 11.56
CA PHE A 120 24.40 8.82 11.49
C PHE A 120 24.37 9.49 12.87
N GLY A 121 25.31 9.06 13.71
CA GLY A 121 25.46 9.50 15.10
C GLY A 121 25.90 10.95 15.24
N GLY A 122 24.99 11.90 15.01
CA GLY A 122 24.99 13.23 15.62
C GLY A 122 26.24 14.11 15.44
N THR A 123 27.09 13.86 14.44
CA THR A 123 28.34 14.60 14.23
C THR A 123 28.28 15.36 12.92
N LEU A 124 28.48 16.68 12.97
CA LEU A 124 28.57 17.55 11.79
C LEU A 124 29.84 17.23 11.01
N LEU A 125 29.72 16.66 9.81
CA LEU A 125 30.83 16.39 8.90
C LEU A 125 30.58 17.05 7.54
N ASN A 126 31.69 17.41 6.89
CA ASN A 126 31.82 18.28 5.71
C ASN A 126 31.01 17.79 4.50
N GLU A 127 30.73 18.65 3.51
CA GLU A 127 29.79 18.40 2.39
C GLU A 127 30.02 17.07 1.62
N ASP A 128 31.26 16.57 1.57
CA ASP A 128 31.62 15.27 0.97
C ASP A 128 31.08 14.05 1.77
N PHE A 129 30.70 14.21 3.02
CA PHE A 129 30.19 13.15 3.89
C PHE A 129 28.70 12.82 3.64
N PHE A 130 27.93 13.72 2.99
CA PHE A 130 26.57 13.43 2.54
C PHE A 130 26.53 12.52 1.30
N SER A 131 27.67 12.34 0.61
CA SER A 131 27.82 11.39 -0.50
C SER A 131 28.13 9.97 -0.05
N ALA A 132 28.52 9.77 1.22
CA ALA A 132 28.86 8.47 1.77
C ALA A 132 27.59 7.70 2.16
N SER A 133 27.02 7.04 1.15
CA SER A 133 25.82 6.18 1.20
C SER A 133 24.50 6.95 1.27
N ALA A 134 24.27 7.83 0.29
CA ALA A 134 22.89 8.10 -0.13
C ALA A 134 22.25 6.74 -0.44
N GLU A 135 21.25 6.40 0.37
CA GLU A 135 20.46 5.19 0.27
C GLU A 135 19.94 5.08 -1.18
N ASP A 136 20.22 4.00 -1.91
CA ASP A 136 20.00 3.94 -3.37
C ASP A 136 18.95 2.92 -3.82
N SER A 137 18.16 2.37 -2.89
CA SER A 137 17.30 1.21 -3.17
C SER A 137 15.87 1.31 -2.65
N THR A 138 15.54 2.33 -1.85
CA THR A 138 14.23 2.54 -1.23
C THR A 138 13.34 3.34 -2.16
N HIS A 139 12.43 2.62 -2.80
CA HIS A 139 11.32 3.18 -3.54
C HIS A 139 10.10 3.38 -2.62
N LEU A 140 8.97 3.88 -3.15
CA LEU A 140 7.83 4.33 -2.34
C LEU A 140 7.40 3.33 -1.24
N LEU A 141 7.13 2.08 -1.58
CA LEU A 141 6.69 1.08 -0.58
C LEU A 141 7.79 0.74 0.43
N GLY A 142 9.06 0.84 0.04
CA GLY A 142 10.18 0.64 0.95
C GLY A 142 10.28 1.69 2.05
N THR A 143 9.63 2.85 1.91
CA THR A 143 9.55 3.84 2.99
C THR A 143 8.74 3.35 4.20
N PHE A 144 7.89 2.34 4.01
CA PHE A 144 7.09 1.69 5.06
C PHE A 144 7.73 0.41 5.62
N ALA A 145 8.97 0.12 5.22
CA ALA A 145 9.75 -1.00 5.74
C ALA A 145 9.75 -1.07 7.27
N ASN A 146 9.42 -2.25 7.82
CA ASN A 146 9.31 -2.51 9.26
C ASN A 146 8.33 -1.59 10.01
N ASN A 147 7.38 -0.97 9.30
CA ASN A 147 6.40 -0.06 9.86
C ASN A 147 4.98 -0.58 9.65
N SER A 148 4.78 -1.89 9.84
CA SER A 148 3.43 -2.47 9.84
C SER A 148 2.65 -1.98 11.05
N GLN A 149 1.40 -1.59 10.84
CA GLN A 149 0.57 -0.94 11.86
C GLN A 149 -0.78 -1.60 12.00
N PHE A 150 -1.39 -1.48 13.18
CA PHE A 150 -2.77 -1.86 13.44
C PHE A 150 -3.55 -0.62 13.85
N ASN A 151 -4.69 -0.39 13.22
CA ASN A 151 -5.61 0.68 13.58
C ASN A 151 -6.90 0.11 14.15
N LEU A 152 -7.46 0.81 15.13
CA LEU A 152 -8.81 0.60 15.62
C LEU A 152 -9.48 1.96 15.80
N ARG A 153 -10.63 2.12 15.18
CA ARG A 153 -11.46 3.31 15.28
C ARG A 153 -12.86 2.93 15.71
N VAL A 154 -13.36 3.59 16.76
CA VAL A 154 -14.73 3.46 17.23
C VAL A 154 -15.40 4.83 17.10
N THR A 155 -16.54 4.86 16.39
CA THR A 155 -17.27 6.09 16.10
C THR A 155 -18.72 5.94 16.56
N TYR A 156 -19.25 7.00 17.17
CA TYR A 156 -20.67 7.16 17.46
C TYR A 156 -21.26 8.23 16.52
N GLN A 157 -22.29 7.87 15.75
CA GLN A 157 -22.99 8.77 14.83
C GLN A 157 -24.27 9.29 15.49
N PHE A 158 -24.48 10.61 15.54
CA PHE A 158 -25.66 11.25 16.12
C PHE A 158 -26.81 11.37 15.13
#